data_AF-A0A6G3MM53-F1
#
_entry.id   AF-A0A6G3MM53-F1
#
_cell.length_a   1.000
_cell.length_b   1.000
_cell.length_c   1.000
_cell.angle_alpha   90.00
_cell.angle_beta   90.00
_cell.angle_gamma   90.00
#
_symmetry.space_group_name_H-M   'P 1'
#
loop_
_entity.id
_entity.type
_entity.pdbx_description
1 polymer ?
#
loop_
_entity_poly.entity_id
_entity_poly.type
_entity_poly.pdbx_seq_one_letter_code
_entity_poly.pdbx_strand_id
1 'polypeptide(L)'
;TIASRLKEAQNTNAMLTTFNEIDMTSAIEIRNRYKDKFLKEHGIKLGFMSAFINATVFALKAQPIVNSVIINNEIIYRNYIDISVAVSSPKGLVVPILRNAQLMNIIQMEKNVADLAEKAKKNQLAIEDMEGGTFTITNGGVFGSMMSTPIINTPQSA
;
A
#
# COMPACT_ATOMS: atom_id res chain seq x y z
N THR A 1 2.22 -3.77 -23.01
CA THR A 1 3.33 -3.06 -22.32
C THR A 1 2.78 -2.30 -21.11
N ILE A 2 3.62 -1.75 -20.23
CA ILE A 2 3.15 -0.96 -19.06
C ILE A 2 2.27 0.22 -19.51
N ALA A 3 2.67 0.92 -20.58
CA ALA A 3 1.91 2.03 -21.14
C ALA A 3 0.48 1.63 -21.57
N SER A 4 0.32 0.48 -22.23
CA SER A 4 -1.01 -0.03 -22.61
C SER A 4 -1.89 -0.28 -21.38
N ARG A 5 -1.34 -0.90 -20.32
CA ARG A 5 -2.08 -1.18 -19.08
C ARG A 5 -2.52 0.10 -18.37
N LEU A 6 -1.66 1.11 -18.30
CA LEU A 6 -1.99 2.40 -17.68
C LEU A 6 -3.07 3.14 -18.48
N LYS A 7 -3.01 3.08 -19.81
CA LYS A 7 -4.04 3.70 -20.66
C LYS A 7 -5.38 2.98 -20.56
N GLU A 8 -5.36 1.65 -20.50
CA GLU A 8 -6.54 0.83 -20.25
C GLU A 8 -7.20 1.18 -18.91
N ALA A 9 -6.41 1.31 -17.84
CA ALA A 9 -6.92 1.72 -16.52
C ALA A 9 -7.70 3.04 -16.58
N GLN A 10 -7.21 4.03 -17.34
CA GLN A 10 -7.89 5.32 -17.52
C GLN A 10 -9.16 5.23 -18.38
N ASN A 11 -9.16 4.37 -19.40
CA ASN A 11 -10.30 4.24 -20.29
C ASN A 11 -11.44 3.43 -19.66
N THR A 12 -11.09 2.44 -18.81
CA THR A 12 -12.05 1.54 -18.16
C THR A 12 -12.65 2.15 -16.90
N ASN A 13 -11.85 2.85 -16.09
CA ASN A 13 -12.29 3.39 -14.81
C ASN A 13 -12.71 4.86 -14.94
N ALA A 14 -13.84 5.22 -14.32
CA ALA A 14 -14.19 6.61 -14.06
C ALA A 14 -13.34 7.14 -12.89
N MET A 15 -12.07 7.47 -13.17
CA MET A 15 -11.10 7.86 -12.15
C MET A 15 -11.35 9.29 -11.67
N LEU A 16 -11.64 9.42 -10.38
CA LEU A 16 -11.75 10.70 -9.68
C LEU A 16 -10.79 10.72 -8.50
N THR A 17 -10.41 11.91 -8.05
CA THR A 17 -9.51 12.07 -6.90
C THR A 17 -10.14 13.00 -5.89
N THR A 18 -10.13 12.58 -4.62
CA THR A 18 -10.48 13.42 -3.48
C THR A 18 -9.26 13.60 -2.60
N PHE A 19 -9.19 14.74 -1.91
CA PHE A 19 -8.04 15.13 -1.11
C PHE A 19 -8.47 15.46 0.32
N ASN A 20 -7.58 15.21 1.26
CA ASN A 20 -7.72 15.63 2.64
C ASN A 20 -6.32 15.84 3.25
N GLU A 21 -6.27 16.52 4.38
CA GLU A 21 -5.04 16.76 5.13
C GLU A 21 -5.09 16.03 6.48
N ILE A 22 -3.93 15.57 6.96
CA ILE A 22 -3.83 14.84 8.22
C ILE A 22 -2.69 15.45 9.02
N ASP A 23 -2.97 15.83 10.27
CA ASP A 23 -1.95 16.23 11.23
C ASP A 23 -1.19 14.99 11.73
N MET A 24 0.10 14.92 11.38
CA MET A 24 0.99 13.81 11.73
C MET A 24 1.70 13.99 13.08
N THR A 25 1.47 15.09 13.81
CA THR A 25 2.18 15.43 15.05
C THR A 25 2.19 14.27 16.06
N SER A 26 1.01 13.73 16.38
CA SER A 26 0.88 12.61 17.33
C SER A 26 1.59 11.33 16.85
N ALA A 27 1.51 11.01 15.56
CA ALA A 27 2.20 9.84 15.00
C ALA A 27 3.72 9.98 15.06
N ILE A 28 4.23 11.20 14.80
CA ILE A 28 5.66 11.54 14.90
C ILE A 28 6.15 11.41 16.34
N GLU A 29 5.37 11.91 17.32
CA GLU A 29 5.71 11.82 18.73
C GLU A 29 5.80 10.37 19.22
N ILE A 30 4.79 9.54 18.89
CA ILE A 30 4.78 8.12 19.23
C ILE A 30 6.01 7.43 18.63
N ARG A 31 6.29 7.68 17.34
CA ARG A 31 7.48 7.12 16.69
C ARG A 31 8.75 7.55 17.40
N ASN A 32 8.92 8.83 17.72
CA ASN A 32 10.12 9.34 18.39
C ASN A 32 10.31 8.75 19.78
N ARG A 33 9.22 8.50 20.51
CA ARG A 33 9.27 7.89 21.85
C ARG A 33 9.69 6.43 21.82
N TYR A 34 9.25 5.66 20.81
CA TYR A 34 9.40 4.20 20.82
C TYR A 34 10.38 3.64 19.77
N LYS A 35 10.85 4.42 18.78
CA LYS A 35 11.69 3.92 17.67
C LYS A 35 12.93 3.14 18.13
N ASP A 36 13.62 3.61 19.16
CA ASP A 36 14.89 3.01 19.59
C ASP A 36 14.64 1.72 20.37
N LYS A 37 13.62 1.70 21.23
CA LYS A 37 13.16 0.49 21.92
C LYS A 37 12.66 -0.55 20.92
N PHE A 38 11.84 -0.15 19.96
CA PHE A 38 11.29 -1.02 18.92
C PHE A 38 12.41 -1.65 18.07
N LEU A 39 13.43 -0.86 17.70
CA LEU A 39 14.60 -1.36 16.98
C LEU A 39 15.39 -2.36 17.82
N LYS A 40 15.60 -2.08 19.11
CA LYS A 40 16.34 -2.96 20.02
C LYS A 40 15.62 -4.29 20.27
N GLU A 41 14.29 -4.28 20.40
CA GLU A 41 13.50 -5.46 20.74
C GLU A 41 13.15 -6.32 19.51
N HIS A 42 12.93 -5.70 18.35
CA HIS A 42 12.42 -6.41 17.17
C HIS A 42 13.40 -6.42 15.98
N GLY A 43 14.51 -5.69 16.05
CA GLY A 43 15.52 -5.64 14.98
C GLY A 43 15.07 -4.89 13.72
N ILE A 44 13.92 -4.22 13.76
CA ILE A 44 13.32 -3.49 12.64
C ILE A 44 13.03 -2.03 13.03
N LYS A 45 13.08 -1.12 12.05
CA LYS A 45 12.81 0.31 12.30
C LYS A 45 11.32 0.55 12.38
N LEU A 46 10.87 1.35 13.36
CA LEU A 46 9.50 1.84 13.42
C LEU A 46 9.28 2.94 12.38
N GLY A 47 8.50 2.64 11.34
CA GLY A 47 8.10 3.56 10.27
C GLY A 47 6.74 4.21 10.54
N PHE A 48 6.24 4.89 9.51
CA PHE A 48 4.84 5.37 9.44
C PHE A 48 3.95 4.46 8.60
N MET A 49 4.55 3.57 7.79
CA MET A 49 3.81 2.72 6.86
C MET A 49 2.86 1.78 7.59
N SER A 50 3.27 1.19 8.73
CA SER A 50 2.35 0.38 9.54
C SER A 50 1.13 1.16 10.04
N ALA A 51 1.28 2.43 10.39
CA ALA A 51 0.16 3.27 10.79
C ALA A 51 -0.82 3.48 9.63
N PHE A 52 -0.31 3.80 8.43
CA PHE A 52 -1.13 3.95 7.23
C PHE A 52 -1.81 2.66 6.83
N ILE A 53 -1.08 1.54 6.79
CA ILE A 53 -1.62 0.21 6.46
C ILE A 53 -2.73 -0.16 7.45
N ASN A 54 -2.50 0.02 8.76
CA ASN A 54 -3.50 -0.31 9.77
C ASN A 54 -4.75 0.59 9.68
N ALA A 55 -4.58 1.89 9.42
CA ALA A 55 -5.69 2.80 9.19
C ALA A 55 -6.48 2.43 7.91
N THR A 56 -5.78 2.08 6.83
CA THR A 56 -6.39 1.60 5.58
C THR A 56 -7.18 0.32 5.82
N VAL A 57 -6.62 -0.66 6.53
CA VAL A 57 -7.35 -1.89 6.90
C VAL A 57 -8.64 -1.56 7.66
N PHE A 58 -8.58 -0.64 8.64
CA PHE A 58 -9.75 -0.23 9.40
C PHE A 58 -10.81 0.43 8.50
N ALA A 59 -10.40 1.34 7.62
CA ALA A 59 -11.29 2.01 6.67
C ALA A 59 -11.92 1.03 5.67
N LEU A 60 -11.15 0.09 5.12
CA LEU A 60 -11.64 -0.92 4.17
C LEU A 60 -12.62 -1.91 4.82
N LYS A 61 -12.45 -2.23 6.11
CA LYS A 61 -13.45 -3.00 6.87
C LYS A 61 -14.75 -2.22 7.04
N ALA A 62 -14.67 -0.93 7.29
CA ALA A 62 -15.84 -0.06 7.43
C ALA A 62 -16.54 0.23 6.10
N GLN A 63 -15.78 0.25 4.99
CA GLN A 63 -16.26 0.51 3.63
C GLN A 63 -15.85 -0.62 2.67
N PRO A 64 -16.50 -1.81 2.74
CA PRO A 64 -16.11 -2.98 1.94
C PRO A 64 -16.18 -2.77 0.42
N ILE A 65 -16.99 -1.80 -0.03
CA ILE A 65 -17.11 -1.45 -1.46
C ILE A 65 -15.77 -0.99 -2.04
N VAL A 66 -14.93 -0.31 -1.27
CA VAL A 66 -13.60 0.15 -1.74
C VAL A 66 -12.66 -1.04 -1.95
N ASN A 67 -12.82 -2.11 -1.18
CA ASN A 67 -12.06 -3.36 -1.30
C ASN A 67 -12.58 -4.30 -2.41
N SER A 68 -13.65 -3.91 -3.12
CA SER A 68 -14.29 -4.70 -4.18
C SER A 68 -13.68 -4.43 -5.56
N VAL A 69 -14.16 -5.13 -6.58
CA VAL A 69 -13.84 -4.87 -8.00
C VAL A 69 -15.09 -5.03 -8.85
N ILE A 70 -15.15 -4.32 -9.97
CA ILE A 70 -16.17 -4.54 -11.00
C ILE A 70 -15.63 -5.52 -12.05
N ILE A 71 -16.28 -6.66 -12.23
CA ILE A 71 -15.99 -7.63 -13.30
C ILE A 71 -17.31 -7.98 -13.98
N ASN A 72 -17.38 -7.89 -15.31
CA ASN A 72 -18.57 -8.22 -16.10
C ASN A 72 -19.85 -7.52 -15.60
N ASN A 73 -19.75 -6.25 -15.22
CA ASN A 73 -20.84 -5.43 -14.63
C ASN A 73 -21.35 -5.91 -13.26
N GLU A 74 -20.66 -6.84 -12.61
CA GLU A 74 -20.95 -7.26 -11.24
C GLU A 74 -19.90 -6.75 -10.27
N ILE A 75 -20.33 -6.42 -9.05
CA ILE A 75 -19.43 -6.01 -7.96
C ILE A 75 -19.02 -7.26 -7.18
N ILE A 76 -17.73 -7.57 -7.20
CA ILE A 76 -17.15 -8.69 -6.47
C ILE A 76 -16.50 -8.18 -5.19
N TYR A 77 -17.12 -8.50 -4.07
CA TYR A 77 -16.59 -8.23 -2.74
C TYR A 77 -15.53 -9.26 -2.35
N ARG A 78 -14.50 -8.80 -1.63
CA ARG A 78 -13.41 -9.63 -1.13
C ARG A 78 -13.40 -9.62 0.39
N ASN A 79 -13.34 -10.80 0.99
CA ASN A 79 -13.32 -10.99 2.45
C ASN A 79 -11.91 -10.93 3.06
N TYR A 80 -10.90 -10.63 2.23
CA TYR A 80 -9.51 -10.44 2.61
C TYR A 80 -9.02 -9.07 2.16
N ILE A 81 -8.00 -8.55 2.81
CA ILE A 81 -7.43 -7.22 2.51
C ILE A 81 -5.95 -7.41 2.19
N ASP A 82 -5.63 -7.37 0.90
CA ASP A 82 -4.28 -7.47 0.39
C ASP A 82 -3.82 -6.08 -0.05
N ILE A 83 -2.90 -5.47 0.69
CA ILE A 83 -2.47 -4.10 0.43
C ILE A 83 -1.22 -4.10 -0.44
N SER A 84 -1.35 -3.59 -1.65
CA SER A 84 -0.25 -3.28 -2.55
C SER A 84 0.51 -2.06 -2.02
N VAL A 85 1.84 -2.15 -1.87
CA VAL A 85 2.68 -1.04 -1.37
C VAL A 85 3.72 -0.71 -2.42
N ALA A 86 3.70 0.52 -2.94
CA ALA A 86 4.67 0.95 -3.93
C ALA A 86 6.06 1.14 -3.31
N VAL A 87 7.06 0.44 -3.84
CA VAL A 87 8.45 0.51 -3.39
C VAL A 87 9.39 0.82 -4.54
N SER A 88 10.42 1.63 -4.27
CA SER A 88 11.44 1.97 -5.26
C SER A 88 12.47 0.83 -5.39
N SER A 89 12.76 0.43 -6.62
CA SER A 89 13.80 -0.55 -6.97
C SER A 89 14.79 0.05 -8.00
N PRO A 90 15.98 -0.55 -8.20
CA PRO A 90 16.92 -0.10 -9.23
C PRO A 90 16.37 -0.13 -10.65
N LYS A 91 15.36 -0.98 -10.93
CA LYS A 91 14.70 -1.09 -12.24
C LYS A 91 13.45 -0.20 -12.38
N GLY A 92 13.17 0.64 -11.38
CA GLY A 92 12.00 1.52 -11.33
C GLY A 92 11.06 1.20 -10.16
N LEU A 93 9.82 1.69 -10.25
CA LEU A 93 8.79 1.46 -9.24
C LEU A 93 8.18 0.06 -9.40
N VAL A 94 8.15 -0.70 -8.31
CA VAL A 94 7.46 -2.00 -8.24
C VAL A 94 6.45 -1.97 -7.11
N VAL A 95 5.40 -2.78 -7.22
CA VAL A 95 4.26 -2.75 -6.29
C VAL A 95 4.01 -4.15 -5.72
N PRO A 96 4.83 -4.60 -4.75
CA PRO A 96 4.58 -5.85 -4.04
C PRO A 96 3.33 -5.76 -3.15
N ILE A 97 2.84 -6.92 -2.72
CA ILE A 97 1.58 -7.07 -2.00
C ILE A 97 1.83 -7.60 -0.59
N LEU A 98 1.31 -6.87 0.40
CA LEU A 98 1.16 -7.35 1.77
C LEU A 98 -0.16 -8.12 1.90
N ARG A 99 -0.08 -9.45 1.86
CA ARG A 99 -1.26 -10.32 1.89
C ARG A 99 -1.88 -10.42 3.28
N ASN A 100 -3.21 -10.44 3.36
CA ASN A 100 -3.96 -10.55 4.61
C ASN A 100 -3.56 -9.53 5.68
N ALA A 101 -3.41 -8.27 5.29
CA ALA A 101 -3.01 -7.19 6.18
C ALA A 101 -3.95 -7.05 7.39
N GLN A 102 -5.21 -7.48 7.27
CA GLN A 102 -6.20 -7.49 8.35
C GLN A 102 -5.89 -8.42 9.53
N LEU A 103 -4.96 -9.37 9.36
CA LEU A 103 -4.55 -10.33 10.38
C LEU A 103 -3.21 -9.97 11.03
N MET A 104 -2.55 -8.91 10.57
CA MET A 104 -1.22 -8.54 11.01
C MET A 104 -1.27 -7.54 12.17
N ASN A 105 -0.30 -7.63 13.07
CA ASN A 105 0.02 -6.55 13.99
C ASN A 105 1.07 -5.60 13.39
N ILE A 106 1.32 -4.47 14.05
CA ILE A 106 2.25 -3.42 13.60
C ILE A 106 3.66 -3.97 13.34
N ILE A 107 4.14 -4.88 14.18
CA ILE A 107 5.48 -5.47 14.07
C ILE A 107 5.57 -6.31 12.80
N GLN A 108 4.57 -7.16 12.55
CA GLN A 108 4.47 -7.99 11.35
C GLN A 108 4.36 -7.13 10.08
N MET A 109 3.56 -6.05 10.13
CA MET A 109 3.43 -5.12 8.99
C MET A 109 4.79 -4.47 8.65
N GLU A 110 5.48 -3.88 9.62
CA GLU A 110 6.79 -3.25 9.37
C GLU A 110 7.82 -4.27 8.87
N LYS A 111 7.86 -5.47 9.48
CA LYS A 111 8.78 -6.52 9.05
C LYS A 111 8.53 -6.95 7.60
N ASN A 112 7.28 -7.28 7.27
CA ASN A 112 6.94 -7.77 5.94
C ASN A 112 7.15 -6.69 4.86
N VAL A 113 6.85 -5.42 5.16
CA VAL A 113 7.15 -4.31 4.25
C VAL A 113 8.65 -4.14 4.05
N ALA A 114 9.45 -4.26 5.12
CA ALA A 114 10.90 -4.20 5.03
C ALA A 114 11.47 -5.36 4.18
N ASP A 115 10.97 -6.58 4.37
CA ASP A 115 11.37 -7.76 3.61
C ASP A 115 11.02 -7.62 2.12
N LEU A 116 9.81 -7.13 1.80
CA LEU A 116 9.39 -6.84 0.42
C LEU A 116 10.27 -5.75 -0.22
N ALA A 117 10.59 -4.70 0.53
CA ALA A 117 11.47 -3.62 0.06
C ALA A 117 12.91 -4.12 -0.18
N GLU A 118 13.41 -5.03 0.66
CA GLU A 118 14.73 -5.65 0.47
C GLU A 118 14.75 -6.55 -0.77
N LYS A 119 13.73 -7.41 -0.93
CA LYS A 119 13.55 -8.22 -2.15
C LYS A 119 13.48 -7.34 -3.41
N ALA A 120 12.74 -6.23 -3.35
CA ALA A 120 12.63 -5.28 -4.46
C ALA A 120 14.00 -4.70 -4.83
N LYS A 121 14.78 -4.26 -3.83
CA LYS A 121 16.15 -3.74 -4.04
C LYS A 121 17.08 -4.78 -4.65
N LYS A 122 16.96 -6.04 -4.24
CA LYS A 122 17.74 -7.17 -4.77
C LYS A 122 17.23 -7.72 -6.10
N ASN A 123 16.12 -7.19 -6.64
CA ASN A 123 15.42 -7.73 -7.81
C ASN A 123 15.00 -9.20 -7.65
N GLN A 124 14.60 -9.58 -6.42
CA GLN A 124 14.21 -10.95 -6.04
C GLN A 124 12.70 -11.08 -5.76
N LEU A 125 11.89 -10.10 -6.19
CA LEU A 125 10.44 -10.21 -6.11
C LEU A 125 9.96 -11.27 -7.12
N ALA A 126 9.19 -12.23 -6.62
CA ALA A 126 8.48 -13.17 -7.48
C ALA A 126 7.27 -12.47 -8.13
N ILE A 127 6.75 -13.06 -9.21
CA ILE A 127 5.49 -12.59 -9.83
C ILE A 127 4.35 -12.66 -8.81
N GLU A 128 4.32 -13.71 -8.01
CA GLU A 128 3.36 -13.93 -6.92
C GLU A 128 3.40 -12.84 -5.84
N ASP A 129 4.54 -12.16 -5.66
CA ASP A 129 4.65 -11.03 -4.74
C ASP A 129 3.96 -9.76 -5.29
N MET A 130 3.65 -9.71 -6.59
CA MET A 130 3.12 -8.52 -7.28
C MET A 130 1.72 -8.73 -7.87
N GLU A 131 1.22 -9.96 -7.91
CA GLU A 131 -0.07 -10.29 -8.53
C GLU A 131 -1.23 -10.35 -7.52
N GLY A 132 -2.31 -9.66 -7.86
CA GLY A 132 -3.51 -9.51 -7.03
C GLY A 132 -3.56 -8.14 -6.38
N GLY A 133 -3.66 -8.10 -5.05
CA GLY A 133 -3.87 -6.87 -4.30
C GLY A 133 -5.30 -6.36 -4.45
N THR A 134 -5.83 -5.78 -3.40
CA THR A 134 -7.20 -5.26 -3.36
C THR A 134 -7.24 -3.75 -3.23
N PHE A 135 -6.17 -3.14 -2.74
CA PHE A 135 -6.01 -1.69 -2.57
C PHE A 135 -4.52 -1.32 -2.64
N THR A 136 -4.17 -0.15 -3.18
CA THR A 136 -2.78 0.31 -3.27
C THR A 136 -2.49 1.53 -2.40
N ILE A 137 -1.39 1.47 -1.63
CA ILE A 137 -0.78 2.63 -0.98
C ILE A 137 0.51 2.99 -1.73
N THR A 138 0.61 4.25 -2.15
CA THR A 138 1.81 4.82 -2.75
C THR A 138 2.29 6.02 -1.94
N ASN A 139 3.60 6.15 -1.76
CA ASN A 139 4.20 7.24 -1.01
C ASN A 139 5.06 8.11 -1.93
N GLY A 140 4.46 9.12 -2.54
CA GLY A 140 5.18 10.13 -3.35
C GLY A 140 5.95 11.15 -2.51
N GLY A 141 5.66 11.25 -1.20
CA GLY A 141 6.28 12.22 -0.30
C GLY A 141 7.79 12.01 -0.12
N VAL A 142 8.28 10.79 -0.33
CA VAL A 142 9.74 10.50 -0.33
C VAL A 142 10.50 11.23 -1.44
N PHE A 143 9.79 11.66 -2.50
CA PHE A 143 10.33 12.44 -3.60
C PHE A 143 10.01 13.94 -3.50
N GLY A 144 9.47 14.39 -2.36
CA GLY A 144 9.09 15.78 -2.13
C GLY A 144 7.77 16.19 -2.80
N SER A 145 6.94 15.23 -3.23
CA SER A 145 5.59 15.54 -3.73
C SER A 145 4.72 16.09 -2.60
N MET A 146 4.13 17.27 -2.81
CA MET A 146 3.17 17.88 -1.89
C MET A 146 1.78 17.26 -2.05
N MET A 147 1.33 17.08 -3.29
CA MET A 147 0.02 16.50 -3.63
C MET A 147 0.12 15.83 -5.00
N SER A 148 -0.60 14.73 -5.22
CA SER A 148 -0.64 14.03 -6.51
C SER A 148 -1.98 13.32 -6.73
N THR A 149 -2.33 13.11 -8.00
CA THR A 149 -3.49 12.30 -8.42
C THR A 149 -2.99 10.89 -8.80
N PRO A 150 -3.05 9.90 -7.90
CA PRO A 150 -2.54 8.56 -8.17
C PRO A 150 -3.35 7.86 -9.26
N ILE A 151 -2.69 6.98 -10.03
CA ILE A 151 -3.37 6.12 -11.02
C ILE A 151 -3.68 4.77 -10.35
N ILE A 152 -4.93 4.29 -10.50
CA ILE A 152 -5.40 3.00 -10.00
C ILE A 152 -4.60 1.85 -10.63
N ASN A 153 -4.19 0.91 -9.79
CA ASN A 153 -3.55 -0.33 -10.24
C ASN A 153 -4.61 -1.39 -10.56
N THR A 154 -5.06 -1.44 -11.83
CA THR A 154 -6.09 -2.38 -12.29
C THR A 154 -5.71 -3.85 -11.99
N PRO A 155 -6.63 -4.68 -11.47
CA PRO A 155 -8.10 -4.50 -11.39
C PRO A 155 -8.61 -3.98 -10.04
N GLN A 156 -7.82 -3.20 -9.30
CA GLN A 156 -8.30 -2.60 -8.05
C GLN A 156 -9.29 -1.46 -8.32
N SER A 157 -10.07 -1.09 -7.29
CA SER A 157 -11.04 0.01 -7.38
C SER A 157 -10.51 1.35 -6.87
N ALA A 158 -9.41 1.33 -6.09
CA ALA A 158 -8.79 2.52 -5.50
C ALA A 158 -7.30 2.30 -5.21
#